data_AF-G6EYV7-F1
#
_entry.id   AF-G6EYV7-F1
#
_cell.length_a   1.000
_cell.length_b   1.000
_cell.length_c   1.000
_cell.angle_alpha   90.00
_cell.angle_beta   90.00
_cell.angle_gamma   90.00
#
_symmetry.space_group_name_H-M   'P 1'
#
loop_
_entity.id
_entity.type
_entity.pdbx_description
1 polymer ?
#
loop_
_entity_poly.entity_id
_entity_poly.type
_entity_poly.pdbx_seq_one_letter_code
_entity_poly.pdbx_strand_id
1 'polypeptide(L)'
;MVKWDQGPHGGLTKDSPSWKGGRLFHYQSRSLEHYVKRHVNMEPIRSRSSDPLHNVTSSPEYNVMETKFDPNYIQNYYEVLRELVLAQIYFILEKTTSVPSVLIDLLKYTNSSTQVDIFDPVYTPQSHEVAHNWISFCKKRGGLFKDVGGEDIFFFHITDFFDKKLGVKGQKLAVGSDLDADIIAVYIKGSSHLHLFSSSNDYFHVKGDVRVLKAYTYAVWKNHGKRFSLSHSRKNRFLGFTPSGEQTFDRLRACNWESFNYHLISPENVPDHIVEAANFLSIVKNVQIMREYRLLNGNKHMGLYLNVINALPQNELDAIDYISGNIINEHLY
;
A
#
# COMPACT_ATOMS: atom_id res chain seq x y z
N MET A 1 -45.29 -3.10 10.02
CA MET A 1 -45.02 -1.94 9.16
C MET A 1 -43.79 -1.23 9.73
N VAL A 2 -42.68 -1.22 9.00
CA VAL A 2 -41.41 -0.61 9.47
C VAL A 2 -41.57 0.90 9.46
N LYS A 3 -41.37 1.55 10.60
CA LYS A 3 -41.38 3.01 10.71
C LYS A 3 -39.94 3.51 10.60
N TRP A 4 -39.67 4.29 9.57
CA TRP A 4 -38.38 4.95 9.38
C TRP A 4 -38.21 6.08 10.38
N ASP A 5 -36.99 6.27 10.87
CA ASP A 5 -36.62 7.42 11.66
C ASP A 5 -36.68 8.68 10.76
N GLN A 6 -37.15 9.80 11.32
CA GLN A 6 -37.23 11.10 10.62
C GLN A 6 -36.11 12.06 11.04
N GLY A 7 -35.08 11.55 11.71
CA GLY A 7 -33.87 12.30 12.01
C GLY A 7 -33.06 12.70 10.76
N PRO A 8 -32.00 13.48 10.94
CA PRO A 8 -31.15 13.98 9.83
C PRO A 8 -30.36 12.88 9.11
N HIS A 9 -30.34 11.65 9.64
CA HIS A 9 -29.61 10.51 9.08
C HIS A 9 -30.60 9.53 8.43
N GLY A 10 -30.53 9.39 7.11
CA GLY A 10 -31.38 8.45 6.36
C GLY A 10 -31.04 6.99 6.65
N GLY A 11 -32.04 6.10 6.52
CA GLY A 11 -31.85 4.65 6.54
C GLY A 11 -31.96 3.96 7.90
N LEU A 12 -32.23 4.69 8.98
CA LEU A 12 -32.48 4.11 10.30
C LEU A 12 -33.98 3.87 10.54
N THR A 13 -34.31 2.81 11.26
CA THR A 13 -35.66 2.57 11.76
C THR A 13 -35.87 3.30 13.07
N LYS A 14 -37.09 3.81 13.30
CA LYS A 14 -37.47 4.53 14.52
C LYS A 14 -37.25 3.69 15.79
N ASP A 15 -37.49 2.40 15.70
CA ASP A 15 -37.29 1.45 16.80
C ASP A 15 -35.97 0.70 16.59
N SER A 16 -35.25 0.44 17.68
CA SER A 16 -34.06 -0.43 17.64
C SER A 16 -34.44 -1.83 17.14
N PRO A 17 -33.61 -2.47 16.29
CA PRO A 17 -33.91 -3.81 15.82
C PRO A 17 -33.99 -4.77 17.01
N SER A 18 -35.09 -5.52 17.12
CA SER A 18 -35.17 -6.59 18.10
C SER A 18 -34.37 -7.77 17.57
N TRP A 19 -33.31 -8.17 18.27
CA TRP A 19 -32.52 -9.37 17.96
C TRP A 19 -33.31 -10.68 18.16
N LYS A 20 -34.60 -10.60 18.50
CA LYS A 20 -35.49 -11.73 18.72
C LYS A 20 -35.68 -12.51 17.41
N GLY A 21 -35.10 -13.71 17.33
CA GLY A 21 -35.07 -14.54 16.12
C GLY A 21 -33.89 -14.26 15.17
N GLY A 22 -33.03 -13.30 15.50
CA GLY A 22 -31.77 -13.09 14.80
C GLY A 22 -30.87 -14.31 14.95
N ARG A 23 -30.40 -14.87 13.83
CA ARG A 23 -29.40 -15.93 13.83
C ARG A 23 -28.03 -15.30 13.62
N LEU A 24 -27.12 -15.55 14.54
CA LEU A 24 -25.72 -15.21 14.35
C LEU A 24 -25.14 -16.20 13.33
N PHE A 25 -24.99 -15.76 12.08
CA PHE A 25 -24.27 -16.53 11.08
C PHE A 25 -22.78 -16.26 11.25
N HIS A 26 -22.09 -17.18 11.92
CA HIS A 26 -20.64 -17.16 11.96
C HIS A 26 -20.15 -17.69 10.60
N TYR A 27 -19.88 -16.78 9.66
CA TYR A 27 -19.14 -17.14 8.46
C TYR A 27 -17.70 -17.44 8.89
N GLN A 28 -17.43 -18.71 9.17
CA GLN A 28 -16.08 -19.25 9.18
C GLN A 28 -15.56 -19.32 7.73
N SER A 29 -15.58 -18.19 7.01
CA SER A 29 -14.89 -18.06 5.74
C SER A 29 -13.41 -17.89 6.03
N ARG A 30 -12.73 -18.99 6.34
CA ARG A 30 -11.29 -19.04 6.10
C ARG A 30 -11.16 -19.50 4.65
N SER A 31 -10.86 -18.57 3.74
CA SER A 31 -10.45 -19.01 2.40
C SER A 31 -9.20 -19.88 2.56
N LEU A 32 -9.13 -20.95 1.78
CA LEU A 32 -7.97 -21.83 1.71
C LEU A 32 -6.67 -21.05 1.41
N GLU A 33 -6.75 -19.86 0.83
CA GLU A 33 -5.60 -18.97 0.59
C GLU A 33 -4.94 -18.47 1.87
N HIS A 34 -5.66 -18.37 2.99
CA HIS A 34 -5.09 -17.95 4.28
C HIS A 34 -4.32 -19.06 5.00
N TYR A 35 -4.28 -20.29 4.45
CA TYR A 35 -3.54 -21.41 5.02
C TYR A 35 -2.08 -21.53 4.55
N VAL A 36 -1.61 -20.66 3.64
CA VAL A 36 -0.30 -20.84 2.99
C VAL A 36 0.66 -19.67 3.27
N LYS A 37 1.28 -19.72 4.46
CA LYS A 37 2.71 -19.44 4.76
C LYS A 37 2.85 -19.36 6.28
N ARG A 38 3.25 -20.49 6.87
CA ARG A 38 3.30 -20.71 8.33
C ARG A 38 4.35 -19.81 8.97
N HIS A 39 4.02 -19.24 10.13
CA HIS A 39 4.97 -18.48 10.93
C HIS A 39 5.71 -19.45 11.86
N VAL A 40 7.00 -19.70 11.61
CA VAL A 40 7.84 -20.66 12.36
C VAL A 40 7.77 -20.41 13.88
N ASN A 41 7.65 -19.14 14.30
CA ASN A 41 7.59 -18.76 15.71
C ASN A 41 6.23 -19.05 16.40
N MET A 42 5.16 -19.40 15.66
CA MET A 42 3.87 -19.82 16.25
C MET A 42 3.77 -21.35 16.41
N GLU A 43 4.71 -22.12 15.89
CA GLU A 43 4.69 -23.58 15.92
C GLU A 43 4.77 -24.21 17.32
N PRO A 44 5.51 -23.69 18.32
CA PRO A 44 5.64 -24.37 19.62
C PRO A 44 4.31 -24.48 20.40
N ILE A 45 3.33 -23.63 20.08
CA ILE A 45 2.02 -23.61 20.76
C ILE A 45 1.05 -24.57 20.08
N ARG A 46 1.10 -24.67 18.75
CA ARG A 46 0.18 -25.48 17.92
C ARG A 46 0.69 -26.90 17.66
N SER A 47 1.97 -27.17 17.92
CA SER A 47 2.55 -28.52 17.91
C SER A 47 2.20 -29.33 19.16
N ARG A 48 1.53 -28.72 20.15
CA ARG A 48 1.03 -29.43 21.33
C ARG A 48 -0.05 -30.43 20.91
N SER A 49 0.04 -31.66 21.40
CA SER A 49 -0.92 -32.73 21.11
C SER A 49 -2.35 -32.42 21.59
N SER A 50 -2.51 -31.44 22.47
CA SER A 50 -3.79 -30.94 22.96
C SER A 50 -4.46 -29.92 22.03
N ASP A 51 -3.78 -29.46 20.97
CA ASP A 51 -4.36 -28.55 19.99
C ASP A 51 -5.16 -29.34 18.94
N PRO A 52 -6.44 -29.01 18.70
CA PRO A 52 -7.28 -29.70 17.71
C PRO A 52 -6.74 -29.59 16.26
N LEU A 53 -5.75 -28.73 16.00
CA LEU A 53 -5.09 -28.59 14.70
C LEU A 53 -3.76 -29.36 14.60
N HIS A 54 -3.33 -30.05 15.67
CA HIS A 54 -2.06 -30.77 15.75
C HIS A 54 -1.80 -31.63 14.51
N ASN A 55 -2.75 -32.52 14.17
CA ASN A 55 -2.63 -33.48 13.07
C ASN A 55 -2.49 -32.82 11.68
N VAL A 56 -3.06 -31.62 11.50
CA VAL A 56 -2.94 -30.86 10.23
C VAL A 56 -1.60 -30.11 10.18
N THR A 57 -1.14 -29.61 11.33
CA THR A 57 0.15 -28.91 11.43
C THR A 57 1.35 -29.86 11.34
N SER A 58 1.23 -31.10 11.82
CA SER A 58 2.32 -32.09 11.80
C SER A 58 2.37 -32.94 10.52
N SER A 59 1.35 -32.87 9.65
CA SER A 59 1.32 -33.65 8.41
C SER A 59 2.38 -33.19 7.38
N PRO A 60 3.27 -34.09 6.90
CA PRO A 60 4.24 -33.79 5.85
C PRO A 60 3.62 -33.35 4.52
N GLU A 61 2.39 -33.79 4.22
CA GLU A 61 1.66 -33.47 2.99
C GLU A 61 1.23 -32.00 2.94
N TYR A 62 1.01 -31.38 4.11
CA TYR A 62 0.65 -29.97 4.26
C TYR A 62 1.85 -29.03 4.42
N ASN A 63 3.04 -29.58 4.69
CA ASN A 63 4.31 -28.89 4.51
C ASN A 63 4.66 -28.94 3.02
N VAL A 64 3.81 -28.30 2.22
CA VAL A 64 3.88 -28.32 0.76
C VAL A 64 5.29 -27.97 0.32
N MET A 65 5.89 -28.88 -0.45
CA MET A 65 7.13 -28.67 -1.18
C MET A 65 7.11 -27.28 -1.81
N GLU A 66 8.05 -26.42 -1.42
CA GLU A 66 8.31 -25.21 -2.20
C GLU A 66 8.69 -25.68 -3.60
N THR A 67 7.77 -25.49 -4.55
CA THR A 67 8.07 -25.72 -5.96
C THR A 67 9.18 -24.75 -6.32
N LYS A 68 10.40 -25.27 -6.48
CA LYS A 68 11.52 -24.48 -6.94
C LYS A 68 11.30 -24.21 -8.42
N PHE A 69 10.93 -22.99 -8.75
CA PHE A 69 10.98 -22.53 -10.12
C PHE A 69 12.43 -22.26 -10.51
N ASP A 70 12.75 -22.51 -11.78
CA ASP A 70 14.04 -22.11 -12.35
C ASP A 70 14.23 -20.59 -12.13
N PRO A 71 15.34 -20.14 -11.52
CA PRO A 71 15.64 -18.72 -11.38
C PRO A 71 15.55 -17.93 -12.70
N ASN A 72 15.92 -18.54 -13.82
CA ASN A 72 15.82 -17.91 -15.14
C ASN A 72 14.36 -17.67 -15.54
N TYR A 73 13.47 -18.62 -15.22
CA TYR A 73 12.04 -18.45 -15.46
C TYR A 73 11.46 -17.30 -14.63
N ILE A 74 11.83 -17.22 -13.34
CA ILE A 74 11.41 -16.12 -12.46
C ILE A 74 11.91 -14.78 -12.98
N GLN A 75 13.17 -14.71 -13.42
CA GLN A 75 13.74 -13.49 -13.96
C GLN A 75 13.00 -13.04 -15.23
N ASN A 76 12.81 -13.94 -16.21
CA ASN A 76 12.08 -13.65 -17.44
C ASN A 76 10.64 -13.20 -17.15
N TYR A 77 9.98 -13.81 -16.16
CA TYR A 77 8.65 -13.40 -15.73
C TYR A 77 8.62 -11.93 -15.25
N TYR A 78 9.57 -11.52 -14.40
CA TYR A 78 9.65 -10.14 -13.93
C TYR A 78 10.04 -9.14 -15.04
N GLU A 79 10.86 -9.56 -16.00
CA GLU A 79 11.17 -8.75 -17.18
C GLU A 79 9.91 -8.48 -18.03
N VAL A 80 9.10 -9.51 -18.29
CA VAL A 80 7.82 -9.34 -18.99
C VAL A 80 6.85 -8.46 -18.21
N LEU A 81 6.72 -8.67 -16.89
CA LEU A 81 5.87 -7.82 -16.05
C LEU A 81 6.29 -6.36 -16.11
N ARG A 82 7.58 -6.08 -16.08
CA ARG A 82 8.10 -4.71 -16.20
C ARG A 82 7.67 -4.06 -17.51
N GLU A 83 7.81 -4.75 -18.64
CA GLU A 83 7.39 -4.22 -19.95
C GLU A 83 5.88 -3.99 -20.01
N LEU A 84 5.08 -4.89 -19.43
CA LEU A 84 3.63 -4.69 -19.31
C LEU A 84 3.28 -3.45 -18.48
N VAL A 85 3.94 -3.26 -17.33
CA VAL A 85 3.74 -2.07 -16.48
C VAL A 85 4.06 -0.79 -17.26
N LEU A 86 5.17 -0.76 -17.99
CA LEU A 86 5.55 0.40 -18.79
C LEU A 86 4.57 0.68 -19.94
N ALA A 87 4.11 -0.37 -20.64
CA ALA A 87 3.10 -0.25 -21.69
C ALA A 87 1.78 0.30 -21.16
N GLN A 88 1.34 -0.14 -19.97
CA GLN A 88 0.14 0.39 -19.32
C GLN A 88 0.30 1.85 -18.94
N ILE A 89 1.43 2.24 -18.34
CA ILE A 89 1.70 3.65 -18.02
C ILE A 89 1.65 4.49 -19.30
N TYR A 90 2.29 4.04 -20.37
CA TYR A 90 2.28 4.73 -21.66
C TYR A 90 0.84 4.91 -22.18
N PHE A 91 0.03 3.85 -22.16
CA PHE A 91 -1.36 3.88 -22.59
C PHE A 91 -2.20 4.87 -21.77
N ILE A 92 -2.05 4.87 -20.45
CA ILE A 92 -2.76 5.81 -19.56
C ILE A 92 -2.38 7.25 -19.92
N LEU A 93 -1.09 7.52 -20.15
CA LEU A 93 -0.62 8.85 -20.53
C LEU A 93 -1.12 9.27 -21.92
N GLU A 94 -1.17 8.36 -22.89
CA GLU A 94 -1.71 8.62 -24.22
C GLU A 94 -3.22 8.93 -24.15
N LYS A 95 -3.99 8.17 -23.37
CA LYS A 95 -5.43 8.42 -23.19
C LYS A 95 -5.71 9.72 -22.46
N THR A 96 -5.00 10.00 -21.37
CA THR A 96 -5.18 11.25 -20.62
C THR A 96 -4.73 12.48 -21.41
N THR A 97 -3.74 12.37 -22.30
CA THR A 97 -3.28 13.49 -23.14
C THR A 97 -4.18 13.75 -24.35
N SER A 98 -4.79 12.71 -24.92
CA SER A 98 -5.67 12.79 -26.09
C SER A 98 -7.09 13.27 -25.80
N VAL A 99 -7.54 13.18 -24.54
CA VAL A 99 -8.86 13.64 -24.11
C VAL A 99 -8.87 15.16 -23.85
N PRO A 100 -9.94 15.91 -24.19
CA PRO A 100 -10.07 17.32 -23.84
C PRO A 100 -10.04 17.55 -22.32
N SER A 101 -9.35 18.60 -21.86
CA SER A 101 -9.27 18.95 -20.42
C SER A 101 -10.65 19.10 -19.78
N VAL A 102 -11.59 19.70 -20.52
CA VAL A 102 -12.97 19.90 -20.06
C VAL A 102 -13.65 18.56 -19.66
N LEU A 103 -13.35 17.46 -20.36
CA LEU A 103 -13.90 16.16 -19.99
C LEU A 103 -13.28 15.62 -18.70
N ILE A 104 -11.96 15.82 -18.51
CA ILE A 104 -11.26 15.43 -17.27
C ILE A 104 -11.84 16.18 -16.08
N ASP A 105 -12.02 17.49 -16.22
CA ASP A 105 -12.61 18.33 -15.16
C ASP A 105 -14.06 17.95 -14.87
N LEU A 106 -14.85 17.65 -15.90
CA LEU A 106 -16.22 17.15 -15.74
C LEU A 106 -16.24 15.82 -14.96
N LEU A 107 -15.40 14.84 -15.32
CA LEU A 107 -15.33 13.55 -14.64
C LEU A 107 -14.91 13.70 -13.18
N LYS A 108 -13.90 14.54 -12.91
CA LYS A 108 -13.48 14.86 -11.54
C LYS A 108 -14.59 15.49 -10.74
N TYR A 109 -15.36 16.39 -11.34
CA TYR A 109 -16.50 17.05 -10.70
C TYR A 109 -17.63 16.05 -10.42
N THR A 110 -17.99 15.20 -11.38
CA THR A 110 -19.03 14.17 -11.16
C THR A 110 -18.62 13.16 -10.10
N ASN A 111 -17.32 12.85 -10.00
CA ASN A 111 -16.76 11.93 -9.00
C ASN A 111 -16.41 12.61 -7.68
N SER A 112 -16.40 13.95 -7.63
CA SER A 112 -16.34 14.68 -6.37
C SER A 112 -17.68 14.55 -5.67
N SER A 113 -17.83 13.47 -4.90
CA SER A 113 -19.01 13.30 -4.05
C SER A 113 -19.22 14.55 -3.20
N THR A 114 -20.45 15.07 -3.17
CA THR A 114 -20.92 15.81 -2.00
C THR A 114 -20.84 14.81 -0.87
N GLN A 115 -19.92 15.00 0.06
CA GLN A 115 -19.83 14.15 1.25
C GLN A 115 -21.15 14.29 2.00
N VAL A 116 -22.08 13.37 1.75
CA VAL A 116 -23.17 13.12 2.66
C VAL A 116 -22.52 12.38 3.81
N ASP A 117 -22.58 12.93 5.02
CA ASP A 117 -22.12 12.25 6.21
C ASP A 117 -22.87 10.92 6.32
N ILE A 118 -22.24 9.85 5.84
CA ILE A 118 -22.62 8.50 6.21
C ILE A 118 -22.36 8.47 7.71
N PHE A 119 -23.38 8.11 8.48
CA PHE A 119 -23.24 7.89 9.92
C PHE A 119 -22.04 6.97 10.15
N ASP A 120 -20.92 7.56 10.55
CA ASP A 120 -19.72 6.90 11.00
C ASP A 120 -19.81 6.93 12.52
N PRO A 121 -20.31 5.86 13.17
CA PRO A 121 -20.26 5.80 14.62
C PRO A 121 -18.79 5.96 14.96
N VAL A 122 -18.43 7.02 15.68
CA VAL A 122 -17.05 7.30 16.12
C VAL A 122 -16.62 6.16 17.05
N TYR A 123 -16.28 5.03 16.45
CA TYR A 123 -15.82 3.85 17.11
C TYR A 123 -14.39 4.17 17.47
N THR A 124 -14.18 4.39 18.76
CA THR A 124 -12.85 4.59 19.29
C THR A 124 -12.30 3.21 19.67
N PRO A 125 -11.30 2.69 18.93
CA PRO A 125 -10.54 1.51 19.30
C PRO A 125 -10.21 1.49 20.80
N GLN A 126 -10.61 0.44 21.50
CA GLN A 126 -10.15 0.21 22.85
C GLN A 126 -8.78 -0.47 22.85
N SER A 127 -7.99 -0.24 23.91
CA SER A 127 -6.66 -0.85 24.06
C SER A 127 -6.69 -2.38 23.99
N HIS A 128 -7.78 -3.01 24.44
CA HIS A 128 -7.93 -4.47 24.38
C HIS A 128 -8.04 -4.97 22.94
N GLU A 129 -8.75 -4.26 22.05
CA GLU A 129 -8.98 -4.68 20.66
C GLU A 129 -7.67 -4.58 19.86
N VAL A 130 -6.89 -3.53 20.13
CA VAL A 130 -5.53 -3.39 19.59
C VAL A 130 -4.60 -4.47 20.15
N ALA A 131 -4.65 -4.74 21.46
CA ALA A 131 -3.80 -5.76 22.09
C ALA A 131 -4.10 -7.19 21.60
N HIS A 132 -5.35 -7.47 21.25
CA HIS A 132 -5.76 -8.76 20.67
C HIS A 132 -5.62 -8.80 19.14
N ASN A 133 -5.06 -7.76 18.51
CA ASN A 133 -4.88 -7.64 17.06
C ASN A 133 -6.21 -7.74 16.26
N TRP A 134 -7.33 -7.31 16.88
CA TRP A 134 -8.65 -7.30 16.24
C TRP A 134 -8.79 -6.15 15.24
N ILE A 135 -8.01 -5.10 15.42
CA ILE A 135 -7.94 -3.93 14.53
C ILE A 135 -6.49 -3.47 14.44
N SER A 136 -6.18 -2.67 13.42
CA SER A 136 -4.86 -2.05 13.30
C SER A 136 -4.66 -0.99 14.38
N PHE A 137 -3.43 -0.83 14.86
CA PHE A 137 -3.07 0.27 15.77
C PHE A 137 -2.91 1.63 15.06
N CYS A 138 -2.93 1.63 13.72
CA CYS A 138 -2.80 2.83 12.90
C CYS A 138 -3.96 3.79 13.13
N LYS A 139 -3.65 5.08 13.36
CA LYS A 139 -4.66 6.09 13.71
C LYS A 139 -5.01 7.05 12.60
N LYS A 140 -4.02 7.48 11.80
CA LYS A 140 -4.20 8.55 10.82
C LYS A 140 -3.37 8.30 9.58
N ARG A 141 -4.00 8.35 8.41
CA ARG A 141 -3.32 8.31 7.11
C ARG A 141 -2.59 9.63 6.86
N GLY A 142 -1.38 9.56 6.31
CA GLY A 142 -0.51 10.72 6.05
C GLY A 142 0.00 11.41 7.30
N GLY A 143 0.43 12.66 7.13
CA GLY A 143 0.75 13.55 8.25
C GLY A 143 2.09 13.28 8.92
N LEU A 144 2.98 12.51 8.29
CA LEU A 144 4.39 12.53 8.66
C LEU A 144 4.92 13.97 8.52
N PHE A 145 5.81 14.36 9.43
CA PHE A 145 6.46 15.67 9.43
C PHE A 145 5.53 16.90 9.38
N LYS A 146 4.23 16.75 9.71
CA LYS A 146 3.27 17.86 9.66
C LYS A 146 3.71 19.05 10.52
N ASP A 147 4.40 18.77 11.62
CA ASP A 147 4.83 19.74 12.61
C ASP A 147 6.27 20.23 12.38
N VAL A 148 6.93 19.80 11.30
CA VAL A 148 8.29 20.22 10.92
C VAL A 148 8.21 21.38 9.93
N GLY A 149 8.86 22.50 10.25
CA GLY A 149 8.94 23.70 9.41
C GLY A 149 10.05 23.61 8.35
N GLY A 150 9.99 24.50 7.35
CA GLY A 150 11.07 24.76 6.39
C GLY A 150 11.07 23.92 5.12
N GLU A 151 10.94 22.59 5.23
CA GLU A 151 11.09 21.68 4.09
C GLU A 151 9.75 21.13 3.57
N ASP A 152 9.63 21.02 2.25
CA ASP A 152 8.48 20.42 1.56
C ASP A 152 8.73 18.96 1.13
N ILE A 153 10.00 18.57 1.00
CA ILE A 153 10.43 17.22 0.61
C ILE A 153 11.38 16.70 1.68
N PHE A 154 11.08 15.53 2.22
CA PHE A 154 11.89 14.87 3.25
C PHE A 154 12.47 13.58 2.69
N PHE A 155 13.77 13.38 2.91
CA PHE A 155 14.50 12.15 2.59
C PHE A 155 14.89 11.42 3.87
N PHE A 156 14.71 10.11 3.91
CA PHE A 156 15.09 9.33 5.10
C PHE A 156 15.34 7.86 4.81
N HIS A 157 16.16 7.26 5.67
CA HIS A 157 16.26 5.82 5.77
C HIS A 157 15.15 5.27 6.65
N ILE A 158 14.74 4.04 6.35
CA ILE A 158 13.75 3.32 7.12
C ILE A 158 14.44 2.20 7.90
N THR A 159 14.06 2.06 9.17
CA THR A 159 14.40 0.89 9.99
C THR A 159 13.12 0.23 10.48
N ASP A 160 13.15 -1.09 10.66
CA ASP A 160 12.03 -1.81 11.27
C ASP A 160 11.93 -1.51 12.78
N PHE A 161 10.98 -2.17 13.44
CA PHE A 161 10.79 -2.06 14.88
C PHE A 161 12.02 -2.51 15.70
N PHE A 162 12.88 -3.35 15.12
CA PHE A 162 14.09 -3.90 15.73
C PHE A 162 15.36 -3.18 15.28
N ASP A 163 15.21 -1.96 14.74
CA ASP A 163 16.29 -1.09 14.27
C ASP A 163 17.14 -1.68 13.12
N LYS A 164 16.60 -2.65 12.38
CA LYS A 164 17.24 -3.18 11.16
C LYS A 164 16.88 -2.32 9.96
N LYS A 165 17.89 -1.99 9.16
CA LYS A 165 17.74 -1.14 7.97
C LYS A 165 16.91 -1.83 6.88
N LEU A 166 16.02 -1.08 6.25
CA LEU A 166 15.28 -1.50 5.06
C LEU A 166 16.15 -1.28 3.81
N GLY A 167 16.24 -2.29 2.95
CA GLY A 167 17.03 -2.27 1.74
C GLY A 167 16.55 -3.26 0.69
N VAL A 168 17.39 -3.47 -0.31
CA VAL A 168 17.20 -4.50 -1.34
C VAL A 168 18.17 -5.65 -1.10
N LYS A 169 17.68 -6.89 -1.18
CA LYS A 169 18.50 -8.11 -1.17
C LYS A 169 17.97 -9.11 -2.20
N GLY A 170 18.79 -9.49 -3.18
CA GLY A 170 18.38 -10.36 -4.27
C GLY A 170 17.18 -9.79 -5.04
N GLN A 171 17.21 -8.48 -5.33
CA GLN A 171 16.11 -7.71 -5.92
C GLN A 171 14.81 -7.67 -5.10
N LYS A 172 14.81 -8.13 -3.84
CA LYS A 172 13.63 -8.09 -2.96
C LYS A 172 13.76 -7.00 -1.92
N LEU A 173 12.65 -6.38 -1.56
CA LEU A 173 12.60 -5.53 -0.38
C LEU A 173 12.76 -6.37 0.90
N ALA A 174 13.79 -6.06 1.70
CA ALA A 174 14.14 -6.83 2.88
C ALA A 174 14.68 -5.92 4.01
N VAL A 175 14.72 -6.45 5.22
CA VAL A 175 15.39 -5.81 6.36
C VAL A 175 16.60 -6.61 6.80
N GLY A 176 17.73 -5.95 7.03
CA GLY A 176 18.95 -6.64 7.42
C GLY A 176 20.20 -5.77 7.39
N SER A 177 21.34 -6.40 7.69
CA SER A 177 22.67 -5.78 7.63
C SER A 177 23.43 -6.10 6.33
N ASP A 178 23.00 -7.12 5.60
CA ASP A 178 23.62 -7.63 4.39
C ASP A 178 22.67 -7.40 3.21
N LEU A 179 22.68 -6.14 2.74
CA LEU A 179 21.80 -5.57 1.71
C LEU A 179 22.64 -5.18 0.49
N ASP A 180 22.10 -5.42 -0.70
CA ASP A 180 22.74 -5.07 -1.98
C ASP A 180 22.64 -3.55 -2.26
N ALA A 181 21.53 -2.94 -1.81
CA ALA A 181 21.29 -1.51 -1.95
C ALA A 181 20.41 -0.98 -0.81
N ASP A 182 20.53 0.31 -0.52
CA ASP A 182 19.70 0.98 0.47
C ASP A 182 18.36 1.40 -0.12
N ILE A 183 17.32 1.43 0.71
CA ILE A 183 16.08 2.13 0.37
C ILE A 183 16.11 3.53 0.96
N ILE A 184 15.92 4.52 0.09
CA ILE A 184 15.72 5.92 0.46
C ILE A 184 14.25 6.23 0.26
N ALA A 185 13.62 6.68 1.33
CA ALA A 185 12.23 7.06 1.33
C ALA A 185 12.09 8.57 1.10
N VAL A 186 11.18 8.94 0.21
CA VAL A 186 10.83 10.32 -0.14
C VAL A 186 9.41 10.57 0.31
N TYR A 187 9.23 11.55 1.18
CA TYR A 187 7.93 12.03 1.61
C TYR A 187 7.74 13.49 1.23
N ILE A 188 6.66 13.78 0.52
CA ILE A 188 6.25 15.14 0.18
C ILE A 188 5.26 15.62 1.24
N LYS A 189 5.51 16.80 1.79
CA LYS A 189 4.70 17.38 2.88
C LYS A 189 3.23 17.46 2.49
N GLY A 190 2.37 16.98 3.39
CA GLY A 190 0.92 16.93 3.17
C GLY A 190 0.43 15.71 2.38
N SER A 191 1.32 14.91 1.80
CA SER A 191 0.94 13.66 1.12
C SER A 191 0.43 12.60 2.09
N SER A 192 -0.50 11.77 1.64
CA SER A 192 -0.89 10.53 2.32
C SER A 192 -0.04 9.33 1.92
N HIS A 193 1.00 9.55 1.11
CA HIS A 193 1.81 8.52 0.50
C HIS A 193 3.30 8.73 0.75
N LEU A 194 4.05 7.62 0.70
CA LEU A 194 5.49 7.56 0.78
C LEU A 194 6.02 6.88 -0.48
N HIS A 195 7.11 7.41 -1.03
CA HIS A 195 7.79 6.84 -2.19
C HIS A 195 9.10 6.18 -1.75
N LEU A 196 9.33 4.92 -2.15
CA LEU A 196 10.52 4.14 -1.81
C LEU A 196 11.37 3.97 -3.05
N PHE A 197 12.63 4.41 -2.99
CA PHE A 197 13.60 4.31 -4.08
C PHE A 197 14.78 3.43 -3.67
N SER A 198 15.26 2.59 -4.58
CA SER A 198 16.58 1.96 -4.41
C SER A 198 17.67 3.00 -4.65
N SER A 199 18.67 3.06 -3.78
CA SER A 199 19.85 3.93 -3.96
C SER A 199 20.64 3.60 -5.23
N SER A 200 20.54 2.37 -5.74
CA SER A 200 21.21 1.92 -6.97
C SER A 200 20.44 2.23 -8.26
N ASN A 201 19.21 2.76 -8.17
CA ASN A 201 18.29 2.94 -9.31
C ASN A 201 17.89 1.63 -10.05
N ASP A 202 18.12 0.49 -9.41
CA ASP A 202 17.70 -0.83 -9.91
C ASP A 202 16.23 -1.11 -9.61
N TYR A 203 15.67 -2.06 -10.36
CA TYR A 203 14.36 -2.62 -10.07
C TYR A 203 14.45 -3.53 -8.85
N PHE A 204 13.42 -3.48 -8.02
CA PHE A 204 13.22 -4.42 -6.93
C PHE A 204 11.75 -4.81 -6.89
N HIS A 205 11.42 -5.89 -6.19
CA HIS A 205 10.06 -6.38 -6.03
C HIS A 205 9.67 -6.51 -4.56
N VAL A 206 8.38 -6.34 -4.31
CA VAL A 206 7.76 -6.54 -2.99
C VAL A 206 6.72 -7.62 -3.13
N LYS A 207 6.82 -8.67 -2.32
CA LYS A 207 5.87 -9.78 -2.42
C LYS A 207 4.44 -9.32 -2.15
N GLY A 208 3.50 -9.71 -3.00
CA GLY A 208 2.11 -9.25 -2.95
C GLY A 208 1.83 -7.96 -3.73
N ASP A 209 2.88 -7.33 -4.28
CA ASP A 209 2.81 -6.26 -5.26
C ASP A 209 3.35 -6.76 -6.61
N VAL A 210 2.51 -6.74 -7.64
CA VAL A 210 2.86 -7.26 -8.98
C VAL A 210 3.56 -6.21 -9.84
N ARG A 211 3.55 -4.95 -9.40
CA ARG A 211 4.21 -3.84 -10.10
C ARG A 211 5.70 -4.07 -9.98
N VAL A 212 6.44 -4.07 -11.10
CA VAL A 212 7.92 -4.13 -11.08
C VAL A 212 8.44 -2.75 -11.43
N LEU A 213 8.82 -1.97 -10.42
CA LEU A 213 9.21 -0.57 -10.57
C LEU A 213 10.57 -0.29 -9.93
N LYS A 214 11.21 0.80 -10.37
CA LYS A 214 12.40 1.37 -9.71
C LYS A 214 12.07 2.10 -8.41
N ALA A 215 10.80 2.51 -8.27
CA ALA A 215 10.29 3.18 -7.10
C ALA A 215 8.86 2.73 -6.82
N TYR A 216 8.53 2.52 -5.55
CA TYR A 216 7.17 2.14 -5.15
C TYR A 216 6.51 3.25 -4.36
N THR A 217 5.19 3.35 -4.48
CA THR A 217 4.38 4.30 -3.72
C THR A 217 3.37 3.56 -2.89
N TYR A 218 3.38 3.85 -1.59
CA TYR A 218 2.51 3.21 -0.60
C TYR A 218 1.84 4.27 0.27
N ALA A 219 0.64 3.95 0.75
CA ALA A 219 -0.04 4.79 1.72
C ALA A 219 0.68 4.72 3.06
N VAL A 220 0.86 5.86 3.71
CA VAL A 220 1.55 5.95 4.99
C VAL A 220 0.55 6.23 6.11
N TRP A 221 0.80 5.62 7.26
CA TRP A 221 -0.02 5.76 8.46
C TRP A 221 0.85 6.24 9.60
N LYS A 222 0.60 7.46 10.08
CA LYS A 222 1.30 8.00 11.25
C LYS A 222 0.84 7.25 12.50
N ASN A 223 1.82 6.73 13.22
CA ASN A 223 1.61 6.08 14.51
C ASN A 223 2.14 6.98 15.64
N HIS A 224 2.07 6.50 16.87
CA HIS A 224 2.64 7.22 18.02
C HIS A 224 4.17 7.27 17.97
N GLY A 225 4.75 8.42 18.30
CA GLY A 225 6.19 8.66 18.24
C GLY A 225 6.71 8.89 16.81
N LYS A 226 7.98 8.56 16.55
CA LYS A 226 8.61 8.63 15.22
C LYS A 226 8.33 7.38 14.36
N ARG A 227 7.15 6.78 14.55
CA ARG A 227 6.78 5.50 13.92
C ARG A 227 5.68 5.66 12.89
N PHE A 228 5.72 4.80 11.89
CA PHE A 228 4.71 4.74 10.85
C PHE A 228 4.51 3.32 10.33
N SER A 229 3.40 3.11 9.62
CA SER A 229 3.13 1.87 8.91
C SER A 229 2.86 2.18 7.45
N LEU A 230 3.10 1.21 6.59
CA LEU A 230 2.84 1.31 5.16
C LEU A 230 1.71 0.36 4.77
N SER A 231 0.85 0.79 3.86
CA SER A 231 -0.11 -0.09 3.22
C SER A 231 -0.10 0.09 1.72
N HIS A 232 -0.44 -0.97 1.01
CA HIS A 232 -0.62 -0.94 -0.43
C HIS A 232 -1.70 0.08 -0.78
N SER A 233 -1.44 0.96 -1.76
CA SER A 233 -2.32 2.09 -2.07
C SER A 233 -3.73 1.68 -2.49
N ARG A 234 -3.91 0.46 -3.02
CA ARG A 234 -5.21 -0.06 -3.49
C ARG A 234 -5.71 -1.34 -2.80
N LYS A 235 -4.82 -2.17 -2.24
CA LYS A 235 -5.22 -3.50 -1.70
C LYS A 235 -5.69 -3.44 -0.25
N ASN A 236 -5.53 -2.30 0.42
CA ASN A 236 -5.74 -2.14 1.86
C ASN A 236 -5.04 -3.24 2.68
N ARG A 237 -3.88 -3.69 2.19
CA ARG A 237 -2.99 -4.62 2.89
C ARG A 237 -1.80 -3.85 3.43
N PHE A 238 -1.38 -4.14 4.65
CA PHE A 238 -0.23 -3.54 5.28
C PHE A 238 1.05 -4.25 4.87
N LEU A 239 2.14 -3.49 4.82
CA LEU A 239 3.48 -4.04 4.66
C LEU A 239 3.85 -4.72 5.98
N GLY A 240 4.04 -6.03 5.91
CA GLY A 240 4.64 -6.82 6.97
C GLY A 240 5.88 -7.53 6.42
N PHE A 241 6.35 -8.53 7.14
CA PHE A 241 7.48 -9.32 6.73
C PHE A 241 7.28 -10.81 6.98
N THR A 242 7.95 -11.62 6.16
CA THR A 242 8.05 -13.06 6.33
C THR A 242 9.04 -13.40 7.45
N PRO A 243 9.05 -14.64 7.96
CA PRO A 243 10.07 -15.09 8.92
C PRO A 243 11.52 -14.93 8.43
N SER A 244 11.74 -14.88 7.11
CA SER A 244 13.05 -14.64 6.50
C SER A 244 13.44 -13.16 6.39
N GLY A 245 12.59 -12.23 6.83
CA GLY A 245 12.82 -10.78 6.76
C GLY A 245 12.46 -10.12 5.42
N GLU A 246 11.91 -10.89 4.47
CA GLU A 246 11.39 -10.38 3.19
C GLU A 246 10.08 -9.63 3.43
N GLN A 247 9.94 -8.43 2.86
CA GLN A 247 8.76 -7.61 3.04
C GLN A 247 7.62 -8.03 2.09
N THR A 248 6.38 -8.00 2.60
CA THR A 248 5.19 -8.56 1.92
C THR A 248 3.91 -7.80 2.26
N PHE A 249 3.00 -7.67 1.29
CA PHE A 249 1.66 -7.08 1.46
C PHE A 249 0.57 -8.15 1.66
N ASP A 250 0.82 -9.12 2.52
CA ASP A 250 -0.18 -10.15 2.87
C ASP A 250 -1.00 -9.81 4.13
N ARG A 251 -0.61 -8.76 4.85
CA ARG A 251 -1.22 -8.41 6.14
C ARG A 251 -2.51 -7.62 5.95
N LEU A 252 -3.59 -8.07 6.57
CA LEU A 252 -4.84 -7.32 6.67
C LEU A 252 -4.76 -6.16 7.68
N ARG A 253 -3.86 -6.27 8.66
CA ARG A 253 -3.72 -5.37 9.79
C ARG A 253 -2.24 -5.23 10.11
N ALA A 254 -1.80 -4.02 10.48
CA ALA A 254 -0.47 -3.84 11.02
C ALA A 254 -0.49 -4.09 12.53
N CYS A 255 0.50 -4.82 13.02
CA CYS A 255 0.82 -4.92 14.44
C CYS A 255 1.87 -3.86 14.82
N ASN A 256 1.98 -3.50 16.11
CA ASN A 256 2.97 -2.51 16.57
C ASN A 256 4.41 -2.83 16.12
N TRP A 257 4.78 -4.12 16.11
CA TRP A 257 6.12 -4.58 15.72
C TRP A 257 6.35 -4.60 14.20
N GLU A 258 5.31 -4.37 13.40
CA GLU A 258 5.39 -4.16 11.95
C GLU A 258 5.44 -2.64 11.61
N SER A 259 5.62 -1.79 12.63
CA SER A 259 5.89 -0.37 12.44
C SER A 259 7.35 -0.12 12.09
N PHE A 260 7.58 0.98 11.39
CA PHE A 260 8.89 1.43 10.97
C PHE A 260 9.27 2.73 11.68
N ASN A 261 10.56 2.93 11.92
CA ASN A 261 11.14 4.20 12.32
C ASN A 261 11.81 4.87 11.10
N TYR A 262 11.88 6.20 11.11
CA TYR A 262 12.56 6.99 10.08
C TYR A 262 13.79 7.71 10.64
N HIS A 263 14.83 7.84 9.80
CA HIS A 263 16.06 8.58 10.10
C HIS A 263 16.32 9.57 8.96
N LEU A 264 16.13 10.86 9.22
CA LEU A 264 16.27 11.92 8.21
C LEU A 264 17.69 11.97 7.64
N ILE A 265 17.78 12.26 6.35
CA ILE A 265 19.03 12.40 5.60
C ILE A 265 19.03 13.77 4.93
N SER A 266 20.16 14.48 4.98
CA SER A 266 20.34 15.73 4.25
C SER A 266 20.27 15.50 2.73
N PRO A 267 19.66 16.40 1.93
CA PRO A 267 19.56 16.25 0.48
C PRO A 267 20.89 16.03 -0.24
N GLU A 268 21.99 16.58 0.28
CA GLU A 268 23.36 16.42 -0.24
C GLU A 268 23.89 14.97 -0.19
N ASN A 269 23.31 14.11 0.66
CA ASN A 269 23.66 12.69 0.78
C ASN A 269 22.72 11.78 -0.01
N VAL A 270 21.83 12.36 -0.83
CA VAL A 270 20.84 11.61 -1.62
C VAL A 270 21.31 11.57 -3.09
N PRO A 271 21.29 10.40 -3.75
CA PRO A 271 21.61 10.31 -5.17
C PRO A 271 20.76 11.25 -6.05
N ASP A 272 21.39 11.91 -7.02
CA ASP A 272 20.77 12.92 -7.89
C ASP A 272 19.48 12.44 -8.56
N HIS A 273 19.42 11.18 -9.00
CA HIS A 273 18.25 10.62 -9.65
C HIS A 273 17.02 10.55 -8.72
N ILE A 274 17.22 10.40 -7.40
CA ILE A 274 16.15 10.40 -6.40
C ILE A 274 15.72 11.84 -6.12
N VAL A 275 16.67 12.78 -6.06
CA VAL A 275 16.35 14.21 -5.91
C VAL A 275 15.55 14.71 -7.11
N GLU A 276 15.95 14.36 -8.34
CA GLU A 276 15.22 14.69 -9.56
C GLU A 276 13.81 14.06 -9.56
N ALA A 277 13.71 12.79 -9.19
CA ALA A 277 12.43 12.09 -9.07
C ALA A 277 11.51 12.73 -8.01
N ALA A 278 12.06 13.12 -6.86
CA ALA A 278 11.31 13.78 -5.80
C ALA A 278 10.76 15.15 -6.25
N ASN A 279 11.57 15.93 -6.96
CA ASN A 279 11.14 17.19 -7.55
C ASN A 279 9.98 16.97 -8.54
N PHE A 280 10.11 16.00 -9.44
CA PHE A 280 9.03 15.62 -10.35
C PHE A 280 7.74 15.23 -9.61
N LEU A 281 7.82 14.34 -8.62
CA LEU A 281 6.67 13.90 -7.83
C LEU A 281 6.02 15.05 -7.03
N SER A 282 6.81 16.04 -6.60
CA SER A 282 6.29 17.20 -5.87
C SER A 282 5.51 18.19 -6.75
N ILE A 283 5.82 18.24 -8.04
CA ILE A 283 5.17 19.14 -9.01
C ILE A 283 3.81 18.58 -9.43
N VAL A 284 3.75 17.28 -9.74
CA VAL A 284 2.57 16.67 -10.35
C VAL A 284 1.52 16.31 -9.30
N LYS A 285 0.63 17.27 -9.02
CA LYS A 285 -0.38 17.15 -7.95
C LYS A 285 -1.79 16.77 -8.44
N ASN A 286 -2.03 16.79 -9.74
CA ASN A 286 -3.32 16.45 -10.37
C ASN A 286 -3.13 15.97 -11.82
N VAL A 287 -4.20 15.43 -12.42
CA VAL A 287 -4.17 14.88 -13.79
C VAL A 287 -3.82 15.93 -14.84
N GLN A 288 -4.26 17.18 -14.66
CA GLN A 288 -3.99 18.26 -15.61
C GLN A 288 -2.51 18.64 -15.65
N ILE A 289 -1.87 18.80 -14.48
CA ILE A 289 -0.42 19.03 -14.39
C ILE A 289 0.35 17.82 -14.93
N MET A 290 -0.13 16.59 -14.67
CA MET A 290 0.48 15.37 -15.21
C MET A 290 0.49 15.40 -16.74
N ARG A 291 -0.63 15.78 -17.35
CA ARG A 291 -0.79 15.93 -18.80
C ARG A 291 0.11 17.03 -19.38
N GLU A 292 0.12 18.22 -18.76
CA GLU A 292 0.96 19.33 -19.20
C GLU A 292 2.45 18.99 -19.12
N TYR A 293 2.87 18.38 -18.00
CA TYR A 293 4.24 17.93 -17.82
C TYR A 293 4.63 16.90 -18.89
N ARG A 294 3.73 15.95 -19.17
CA ARG A 294 3.90 14.95 -20.23
C ARG A 294 4.04 15.59 -21.61
N LEU A 295 3.23 16.57 -21.96
CA LEU A 295 3.30 17.26 -23.26
C LEU A 295 4.61 18.06 -23.41
N LEU A 296 5.10 18.67 -22.33
CA LEU A 296 6.32 19.48 -22.34
C LEU A 296 7.61 18.65 -22.30
N ASN A 297 7.62 17.53 -21.56
CA ASN A 297 8.82 16.74 -21.27
C ASN A 297 8.82 15.34 -21.93
N GLY A 298 7.77 14.99 -22.67
CA GLY A 298 7.64 13.71 -23.35
C GLY A 298 7.71 12.50 -22.39
N ASN A 299 8.59 11.55 -22.70
CA ASN A 299 8.78 10.33 -21.91
C ASN A 299 9.70 10.49 -20.70
N LYS A 300 10.13 11.72 -20.37
CA LYS A 300 10.92 11.96 -19.16
C LYS A 300 10.13 11.46 -17.94
N HIS A 301 10.79 10.66 -17.09
CA HIS A 301 10.20 10.04 -15.89
C HIS A 301 9.06 9.04 -16.13
N MET A 302 8.97 8.41 -17.31
CA MET A 302 7.94 7.39 -17.62
C MET A 302 7.72 6.39 -16.48
N GLY A 303 8.79 5.82 -15.92
CA GLY A 303 8.71 4.83 -14.84
C GLY A 303 8.18 5.32 -13.49
N LEU A 304 7.86 6.61 -13.35
CA LEU A 304 7.35 7.23 -12.11
C LEU A 304 5.89 7.71 -12.21
N TYR A 305 5.26 7.66 -13.39
CA TYR A 305 3.87 8.12 -13.50
C TYR A 305 2.89 7.24 -12.73
N LEU A 306 3.18 5.95 -12.54
CA LEU A 306 2.37 5.12 -11.66
C LEU A 306 2.49 5.56 -10.19
N ASN A 307 3.64 6.09 -9.77
CA ASN A 307 3.86 6.68 -8.44
C ASN A 307 3.03 7.96 -8.27
N VAL A 308 3.01 8.82 -9.30
CA VAL A 308 2.14 10.00 -9.36
C VAL A 308 0.69 9.59 -9.21
N ILE A 309 0.20 8.71 -10.10
CA ILE A 309 -1.19 8.25 -10.14
C ILE A 309 -1.60 7.73 -8.75
N ASN A 310 -0.79 6.86 -8.13
CA ASN A 310 -1.09 6.34 -6.80
C ASN A 310 -1.14 7.39 -5.69
N ALA A 311 -0.51 8.54 -5.88
CA ALA A 311 -0.52 9.63 -4.91
C ALA A 311 -1.68 10.62 -5.12
N LEU A 312 -2.40 10.55 -6.24
CA LEU A 312 -3.50 11.44 -6.55
C LEU A 312 -4.73 11.20 -5.65
N PRO A 313 -5.54 12.24 -5.40
CA PRO A 313 -6.85 12.11 -4.78
C PRO A 313 -7.77 11.11 -5.51
N GLN A 314 -8.74 10.53 -4.80
CA GLN A 314 -9.60 9.48 -5.34
C GLN A 314 -10.41 9.94 -6.58
N ASN A 315 -10.95 11.16 -6.58
CA ASN A 315 -11.70 11.69 -7.71
C ASN A 315 -10.85 11.84 -9.00
N GLU A 316 -9.54 12.12 -8.86
CA GLU A 316 -8.59 12.15 -9.97
C GLU A 316 -8.29 10.73 -10.47
N LEU A 317 -8.14 9.77 -9.55
CA LEU A 317 -7.98 8.35 -9.87
C LEU A 317 -9.19 7.79 -10.63
N ASP A 318 -10.41 8.10 -10.17
CA ASP A 318 -11.64 7.64 -10.81
C ASP A 318 -11.78 8.20 -12.23
N ALA A 319 -11.35 9.45 -12.45
CA ALA A 319 -11.30 10.05 -13.79
C ALA A 319 -10.27 9.34 -14.70
N ILE A 320 -9.08 9.01 -14.19
CA ILE A 320 -8.08 8.24 -14.93
C ILE A 320 -8.62 6.85 -15.25
N ASP A 321 -9.19 6.15 -14.28
CA ASP A 321 -9.73 4.80 -14.45
C ASP A 321 -10.86 4.83 -15.51
N TYR A 322 -11.73 5.84 -15.51
CA TYR A 322 -12.74 6.00 -16.57
C TYR A 322 -12.11 6.20 -17.97
N ILE A 323 -11.17 7.14 -18.10
CA ILE A 323 -10.53 7.48 -19.40
C ILE A 323 -9.70 6.32 -19.95
N SER A 324 -9.04 5.58 -19.07
CA SER A 324 -8.16 4.47 -19.43
C SER A 324 -8.89 3.13 -19.52
N GLY A 325 -10.22 3.09 -19.34
CA GLY A 325 -10.98 1.84 -19.39
C GLY A 325 -10.63 0.88 -18.26
N ASN A 326 -10.26 1.41 -17.09
CA ASN A 326 -9.90 0.69 -15.88
C ASN A 326 -8.67 -0.23 -16.00
N ILE A 327 -7.83 0.00 -17.02
CA ILE A 327 -6.63 -0.81 -17.31
C ILE A 327 -5.67 -0.93 -16.12
N ILE A 328 -5.68 0.07 -15.23
CA ILE A 328 -4.87 0.07 -14.02
C ILE A 328 -5.19 -1.17 -13.16
N ASN A 329 -6.47 -1.52 -13.01
CA ASN A 329 -6.92 -2.61 -12.16
C ASN A 329 -6.84 -4.01 -12.80
N GLU A 330 -6.44 -4.13 -14.08
CA GLU A 330 -6.40 -5.43 -14.76
C GLU A 330 -5.10 -6.20 -14.56
N HIS A 331 -3.96 -5.50 -14.52
CA HIS A 331 -2.64 -6.15 -14.48
C HIS A 331 -1.69 -5.64 -13.38
N LEU A 332 -2.04 -4.53 -12.71
CA LEU A 332 -1.18 -3.90 -11.70
C LEU A 332 -1.68 -4.07 -10.26
N TYR A 333 -2.83 -4.71 -10.05
CA TYR A 333 -3.45 -4.88 -8.74
C TYR A 333 -4.01 -6.27 -8.53
#